data_AF-A0A2H5VY89-F1
#
_entry.id   AF-A0A2H5VY89-F1
#
_cell.length_a   1.000
_cell.length_b   1.000
_cell.length_c   1.000
_cell.angle_alpha   90.00
_cell.angle_beta   90.00
_cell.angle_gamma   90.00
#
_symmetry.space_group_name_H-M   'P 1'
#
loop_
_entity.id
_entity.type
_entity.pdbx_description
1 polymer ?
#
loop_
_entity_poly.entity_id
_entity_poly.type
_entity_poly.pdbx_seq_one_letter_code
_entity_poly.pdbx_strand_id
1 'polypeptide(L)'
;MSGQTIRRVSLHALVCVMLVSLGLLLGGSWFAARSSEPHEDTAPAALDLQQGPDLMLVGMNAGDGITVDAVGQISGNIMAIAADVNGDRVNDLIVGVPYNDGPDGARSNCGAVFIILGRSGQRLPLVRDLNLQRPDVIIYGADVNDRLGSSVAAGDVNGDGVADVVIGAPNADGLNNTRPNVGEVYIFFGGASIASVAVRDLRSSPADATIIGWGGPAGKNVQDQAGTAVAVGDVNGDQIGDVVIGAPGVKGPDGSRTTSPQLGLPVSAGAIYVLFGSNAWTPGVLRDIGSNPASPSADIVIFGRTVSFAQIVRVGVGEGLGNAVTVGDVNGDGIGDIIGGAPFYTAGNDISQGRAYVFFGSRTPTSRRDTQQTSGAQAPNMTINGIDAADLLGGIIAAGDVNGDGIDDLILGVPQGAGPGNARLSAGEVYVLFGGGSLTGTRDLGKNPPDALFYGADPGDALGFALAVGDWNGDGRKDLILAAPAADGPGNQRDGAGEIYIILGGASFPRGTVDFSETPPDSNLTIYGATIGDQVGFSLYAADLDNDGRADIIATSPFGDGPPEIRRPKAGVVYAIRGR
;
A
#
# COMPACT_ATOMS: atom_id res chain seq x y z
N MET A 1 38.67 -37.40 -25.92
CA MET A 1 37.85 -36.84 -27.02
C MET A 1 36.39 -37.09 -26.65
N SER A 2 35.80 -36.12 -25.95
CA SER A 2 34.49 -36.19 -25.30
C SER A 2 33.45 -35.45 -26.11
N GLY A 3 32.35 -36.12 -26.45
CA GLY A 3 31.19 -35.51 -27.09
C GLY A 3 30.44 -34.58 -26.13
N GLN A 4 30.22 -33.33 -26.56
CA GLN A 4 29.39 -32.38 -25.83
C GLN A 4 27.92 -32.58 -26.19
N THR A 5 27.13 -32.91 -25.17
CA THR A 5 25.66 -32.86 -25.23
C THR A 5 25.23 -31.46 -24.83
N ILE A 6 24.76 -30.67 -25.80
CA ILE A 6 24.13 -29.36 -25.56
C ILE A 6 22.76 -29.62 -24.93
N ARG A 7 22.63 -29.40 -23.62
CA ARG A 7 21.31 -29.30 -22.97
C ARG A 7 20.73 -27.92 -23.28
N ARG A 8 19.64 -27.90 -24.06
CA ARG A 8 18.80 -26.73 -24.26
C ARG A 8 18.17 -26.34 -22.91
N VAL A 9 18.46 -25.12 -22.45
CA VAL A 9 17.75 -24.49 -21.33
C VAL A 9 16.40 -23.99 -21.86
N SER A 10 15.32 -24.33 -21.18
CA SER A 10 13.96 -24.04 -21.61
C SER A 10 13.60 -22.57 -21.41
N LEU A 11 12.90 -22.00 -22.39
CA LEU A 11 12.46 -20.62 -22.51
C LEU A 11 11.21 -20.31 -21.63
N HIS A 12 11.26 -20.64 -20.32
CA HIS A 12 10.11 -20.51 -19.40
C HIS A 12 10.25 -19.43 -18.32
N ALA A 13 11.27 -18.57 -18.39
CA ALA A 13 11.54 -17.56 -17.35
C ALA A 13 11.20 -16.11 -17.76
N LEU A 14 10.44 -15.89 -18.85
CA LEU A 14 10.17 -14.53 -19.35
C LEU A 14 8.69 -14.20 -19.63
N VAL A 15 7.75 -14.99 -19.10
CA VAL A 15 6.29 -14.75 -19.28
C VAL A 15 5.54 -14.44 -17.98
N CYS A 16 6.14 -14.64 -16.79
CA CYS A 16 5.42 -14.44 -15.52
C CYS A 16 5.37 -13.00 -14.99
N VAL A 17 5.83 -11.99 -15.74
CA VAL A 17 5.79 -10.57 -15.32
C VAL A 17 4.72 -9.76 -16.08
N MET A 18 4.01 -10.37 -17.03
CA MET A 18 2.87 -9.74 -17.68
C MET A 18 1.58 -10.53 -17.41
N LEU A 19 0.72 -9.90 -16.61
CA LEU A 19 -0.74 -10.10 -16.55
C LEU A 19 -1.25 -11.19 -15.59
N VAL A 20 -1.34 -10.77 -14.31
CA VAL A 20 -2.56 -10.86 -13.46
C VAL A 20 -3.74 -10.10 -14.13
N SER A 21 -3.83 -10.10 -15.46
CA SER A 21 -4.80 -9.32 -16.23
C SER A 21 -5.11 -10.05 -17.55
N LEU A 22 -5.63 -11.27 -17.46
CA LEU A 22 -6.39 -11.90 -18.54
C LEU A 22 -7.29 -13.05 -18.02
N GLY A 23 -8.10 -12.77 -17.01
CA GLY A 23 -9.07 -13.70 -16.42
C GLY A 23 -10.52 -13.28 -16.63
N LEU A 24 -10.91 -12.89 -17.86
CA LEU A 24 -12.32 -12.74 -18.27
C LEU A 24 -12.40 -12.91 -19.78
N LEU A 25 -12.79 -14.11 -20.22
CA LEU A 25 -13.68 -14.37 -21.36
C LEU A 25 -13.62 -15.86 -21.70
N LEU A 26 -14.60 -16.60 -21.17
CA LEU A 26 -15.43 -17.61 -21.85
C LEU A 26 -15.88 -18.63 -20.81
N GLY A 27 -17.16 -18.60 -20.47
CA GLY A 27 -17.80 -19.61 -19.66
C GLY A 27 -17.62 -21.00 -20.27
N GLY A 28 -17.24 -21.96 -19.42
CA GLY A 28 -17.12 -23.36 -19.76
C GLY A 28 -16.98 -24.18 -18.49
N SER A 29 -17.98 -25.03 -18.24
CA SER A 29 -18.16 -25.85 -17.04
C SER A 29 -17.15 -26.99 -16.89
N TRP A 30 -16.58 -27.08 -15.67
CA TRP A 30 -16.28 -28.26 -14.82
C TRP A 30 -15.67 -29.54 -15.41
N PHE A 31 -14.54 -29.96 -14.82
CA PHE A 31 -14.36 -31.31 -14.28
C PHE A 31 -13.81 -31.23 -12.85
N ALA A 32 -14.58 -31.80 -11.91
CA ALA A 32 -14.27 -31.89 -10.48
C ALA A 32 -13.20 -32.94 -10.19
N ALA A 33 -12.35 -32.67 -9.18
CA ALA A 33 -11.70 -33.69 -8.39
C ALA A 33 -12.13 -33.51 -6.91
N ARG A 34 -13.06 -34.36 -6.47
CA ARG A 34 -13.29 -34.72 -5.05
C ARG A 34 -12.16 -35.69 -4.63
N SER A 35 -11.70 -35.83 -3.39
CA SER A 35 -12.27 -35.63 -2.05
C SER A 35 -11.18 -35.82 -0.98
N SER A 36 -11.32 -35.18 0.19
CA SER A 36 -11.30 -35.90 1.48
C SER A 36 -12.06 -35.14 2.56
N GLU A 37 -13.10 -35.83 3.07
CA GLU A 37 -13.96 -35.73 4.26
C GLU A 37 -14.23 -34.40 5.01
N PRO A 38 -15.50 -34.15 5.41
CA PRO A 38 -15.88 -33.00 6.21
C PRO A 38 -15.53 -33.24 7.69
N HIS A 39 -14.68 -32.39 8.25
CA HIS A 39 -14.73 -32.12 9.68
C HIS A 39 -16.04 -31.36 9.95
N GLU A 40 -17.06 -32.08 10.42
CA GLU A 40 -18.16 -31.44 11.17
C GLU A 40 -17.60 -31.00 12.53
N ASP A 41 -16.94 -29.85 12.53
CA ASP A 41 -16.80 -29.06 13.74
C ASP A 41 -17.76 -27.88 13.61
N THR A 42 -18.72 -27.80 14.53
CA THR A 42 -19.50 -26.59 14.79
C THR A 42 -18.52 -25.55 15.34
N ALA A 43 -17.70 -24.99 14.47
CA ALA A 43 -16.81 -23.90 14.76
C ALA A 43 -17.64 -22.70 15.21
N PRO A 44 -17.21 -21.94 16.24
CA PRO A 44 -17.82 -20.66 16.54
C PRO A 44 -17.72 -19.76 15.28
N ALA A 45 -18.81 -19.05 14.98
CA ALA A 45 -19.06 -18.55 13.63
C ALA A 45 -18.08 -17.44 13.22
N ALA A 46 -17.32 -17.71 12.17
CA ALA A 46 -16.58 -16.69 11.44
C ALA A 46 -17.52 -15.60 10.91
N LEU A 47 -16.97 -14.40 10.68
CA LEU A 47 -17.73 -13.33 10.08
C LEU A 47 -17.80 -13.55 8.56
N ASP A 48 -18.97 -13.93 8.07
CA ASP A 48 -19.22 -14.04 6.63
C ASP A 48 -19.92 -12.78 6.11
N LEU A 49 -19.25 -12.02 5.24
CA LEU A 49 -19.80 -10.77 4.70
C LEU A 49 -21.05 -10.99 3.83
N GLN A 50 -21.35 -12.22 3.41
CA GLN A 50 -22.64 -12.56 2.79
C GLN A 50 -23.82 -12.39 3.76
N GLN A 51 -23.58 -12.46 5.07
CA GLN A 51 -24.59 -12.24 6.11
C GLN A 51 -24.74 -10.76 6.49
N GLY A 52 -23.89 -9.89 5.94
CA GLY A 52 -23.93 -8.43 6.08
C GLY A 52 -22.86 -7.86 7.04
N PRO A 53 -22.08 -6.84 6.63
CA PRO A 53 -21.20 -6.07 7.52
C PRO A 53 -21.99 -5.02 8.34
N ASP A 54 -21.33 -4.37 9.31
CA ASP A 54 -21.93 -3.26 10.06
C ASP A 54 -22.14 -1.97 9.25
N LEU A 55 -21.24 -1.72 8.29
CA LEU A 55 -21.38 -0.68 7.27
C LEU A 55 -20.77 -1.14 5.94
N MET A 56 -21.52 -0.93 4.86
CA MET A 56 -21.11 -1.20 3.49
C MET A 56 -21.21 0.05 2.63
N LEU A 57 -20.11 0.45 2.02
CA LEU A 57 -20.11 1.48 0.99
C LEU A 57 -20.08 0.82 -0.38
N VAL A 58 -21.12 1.03 -1.18
CA VAL A 58 -21.22 0.45 -2.53
C VAL A 58 -20.84 1.49 -3.57
N GLY A 59 -19.89 1.13 -4.42
CA GLY A 59 -19.38 1.93 -5.52
C GLY A 59 -20.33 2.10 -6.70
N MET A 60 -19.81 2.80 -7.70
CA MET A 60 -20.53 3.57 -8.72
C MET A 60 -20.83 2.76 -9.99
N ASN A 61 -21.87 3.14 -10.75
CA ASN A 61 -22.16 2.54 -12.05
C ASN A 61 -21.60 3.44 -13.17
N ALA A 62 -21.12 2.83 -14.25
CA ALA A 62 -20.88 3.51 -15.52
C ALA A 62 -22.23 4.02 -16.08
N GLY A 63 -22.55 5.30 -15.89
CA GLY A 63 -23.77 5.88 -16.46
C GLY A 63 -24.21 7.26 -15.99
N ASP A 64 -23.83 7.70 -14.79
CA ASP A 64 -24.46 8.88 -14.16
C ASP A 64 -23.59 10.16 -14.16
N GLY A 65 -22.70 10.31 -15.15
CA GLY A 65 -21.80 11.47 -15.28
C GLY A 65 -20.44 11.28 -14.60
N ILE A 66 -20.18 10.08 -14.07
CA ILE A 66 -18.85 9.52 -13.86
C ILE A 66 -18.73 8.40 -14.88
N THR A 67 -18.15 8.69 -16.04
CA THR A 67 -17.83 7.67 -17.04
C THR A 67 -16.76 6.76 -16.45
N VAL A 68 -17.06 5.47 -16.36
CA VAL A 68 -16.05 4.41 -16.34
C VAL A 68 -16.27 3.69 -17.65
N ASP A 69 -15.72 4.23 -18.74
CA ASP A 69 -15.84 3.61 -20.06
C ASP A 69 -14.81 2.48 -20.18
N ALA A 70 -15.08 1.38 -19.47
CA ALA A 70 -14.65 0.03 -19.83
C ALA A 70 -15.14 -0.94 -18.74
N VAL A 71 -16.08 -1.80 -19.11
CA VAL A 71 -16.24 -3.12 -18.50
C VAL A 71 -14.91 -3.85 -18.69
N GLY A 72 -14.02 -3.73 -17.70
CA GLY A 72 -12.61 -4.13 -17.76
C GLY A 72 -11.64 -3.26 -16.94
N GLN A 73 -12.02 -2.03 -16.55
CA GLN A 73 -11.15 -1.09 -15.80
C GLN A 73 -11.59 -0.76 -14.37
N ILE A 74 -12.59 -1.47 -13.83
CA ILE A 74 -12.81 -1.56 -12.37
C ILE A 74 -11.80 -2.51 -11.69
N SER A 75 -10.61 -2.68 -12.30
CA SER A 75 -9.51 -3.56 -11.89
C SER A 75 -8.39 -2.80 -11.15
N GLY A 76 -8.72 -1.71 -10.49
CA GLY A 76 -7.77 -0.72 -9.99
C GLY A 76 -7.69 -0.64 -8.46
N ASN A 77 -6.50 -0.27 -7.98
CA ASN A 77 -6.12 -0.05 -6.58
C ASN A 77 -7.03 0.97 -5.86
N ILE A 78 -8.21 0.56 -5.41
CA ILE A 78 -9.01 1.34 -4.46
C ILE A 78 -8.38 1.16 -3.08
N MET A 79 -8.05 2.28 -2.45
CA MET A 79 -7.59 2.31 -1.07
C MET A 79 -8.52 3.16 -0.22
N ALA A 80 -8.63 2.82 1.06
CA ALA A 80 -9.37 3.61 2.01
C ALA A 80 -8.59 3.74 3.32
N ILE A 81 -8.58 4.93 3.89
CA ILE A 81 -8.04 5.24 5.22
C ILE A 81 -9.09 6.00 6.02
N ALA A 82 -8.79 6.29 7.29
CA ALA A 82 -9.65 7.17 8.08
C ALA A 82 -8.85 8.12 8.98
N ALA A 83 -9.36 9.34 9.12
CA ALA A 83 -8.84 10.37 10.01
C ALA A 83 -9.90 11.46 10.23
N ASP A 84 -9.88 12.15 11.37
CA ASP A 84 -10.70 13.34 11.59
C ASP A 84 -10.16 14.53 10.80
N VAL A 85 -10.67 14.70 9.57
CA VAL A 85 -10.22 15.77 8.66
C VAL A 85 -11.10 17.00 8.74
N ASN A 86 -12.19 16.94 9.50
CA ASN A 86 -13.12 18.05 9.68
C ASN A 86 -13.02 18.71 11.07
N GLY A 87 -12.31 18.08 12.01
CA GLY A 87 -12.03 18.57 13.36
C GLY A 87 -13.15 18.31 14.38
N ASP A 88 -14.08 17.39 14.10
CA ASP A 88 -15.18 17.04 15.01
C ASP A 88 -14.86 15.86 15.94
N ARG A 89 -13.64 15.35 15.87
CA ARG A 89 -13.08 14.20 16.60
C ARG A 89 -13.71 12.88 16.23
N VAL A 90 -14.38 12.79 15.10
CA VAL A 90 -14.85 11.52 14.54
C VAL A 90 -14.04 11.26 13.29
N ASN A 91 -13.53 10.04 13.15
CA ASN A 91 -12.78 9.70 11.95
C ASN A 91 -13.70 9.74 10.72
N ASP A 92 -13.22 10.42 9.68
CA ASP A 92 -13.84 10.49 8.36
C ASP A 92 -13.23 9.43 7.45
N LEU A 93 -14.04 8.81 6.60
CA LEU A 93 -13.57 7.82 5.63
C LEU A 93 -13.06 8.52 4.37
N ILE A 94 -11.82 8.24 3.97
CA ILE A 94 -11.15 8.85 2.81
C ILE A 94 -10.81 7.72 1.83
N VAL A 95 -11.34 7.80 0.61
CA VAL A 95 -11.23 6.73 -0.40
C VAL A 95 -10.53 7.26 -1.65
N GLY A 96 -9.39 6.67 -1.99
CA GLY A 96 -8.65 6.93 -3.23
C GLY A 96 -9.13 6.05 -4.37
N VAL A 97 -9.47 6.68 -5.51
CA VAL A 97 -10.01 6.00 -6.70
C VAL A 97 -9.23 6.47 -7.94
N PRO A 98 -8.01 5.94 -8.15
CA PRO A 98 -7.05 6.47 -9.13
C PRO A 98 -7.49 6.38 -10.59
N TYR A 99 -8.46 5.53 -10.91
CA TYR A 99 -8.96 5.34 -12.28
C TYR A 99 -10.30 6.05 -12.51
N ASN A 100 -10.71 6.92 -11.61
CA ASN A 100 -11.92 7.71 -11.81
C ASN A 100 -11.71 8.75 -12.91
N ASP A 101 -12.68 8.89 -13.81
CA ASP A 101 -12.67 9.95 -14.82
C ASP A 101 -13.06 11.31 -14.22
N GLY A 102 -12.63 12.39 -14.85
CA GLY A 102 -12.98 13.74 -14.42
C GLY A 102 -14.46 14.07 -14.64
N PRO A 103 -14.98 15.09 -13.94
CA PRO A 103 -16.41 15.46 -13.97
C PRO A 103 -16.86 16.03 -15.32
N ASP A 104 -15.92 16.32 -16.22
CA ASP A 104 -16.17 16.83 -17.58
C ASP A 104 -16.32 15.72 -18.63
N GLY A 105 -16.08 14.45 -18.26
CA GLY A 105 -16.10 13.32 -19.19
C GLY A 105 -14.97 13.32 -20.23
N ALA A 106 -14.02 14.25 -20.13
CA ALA A 106 -12.90 14.39 -21.07
C ALA A 106 -11.56 13.93 -20.47
N ARG A 107 -11.48 13.90 -19.14
CA ARG A 107 -10.30 13.44 -18.38
C ARG A 107 -10.40 11.98 -18.00
N SER A 108 -9.99 11.08 -18.88
CA SER A 108 -9.93 9.67 -18.50
C SER A 108 -8.86 9.41 -17.43
N ASN A 109 -9.18 8.60 -16.42
CA ASN A 109 -8.27 8.19 -15.35
C ASN A 109 -7.49 9.33 -14.67
N CYS A 110 -8.08 10.53 -14.55
CA CYS A 110 -7.43 11.59 -13.77
C CYS A 110 -7.37 11.24 -12.27
N GLY A 111 -8.23 10.33 -11.84
CA GLY A 111 -8.36 9.90 -10.45
C GLY A 111 -9.25 10.82 -9.64
N ALA A 112 -9.72 10.31 -8.51
CA ALA A 112 -10.52 11.05 -7.56
C ALA A 112 -10.24 10.59 -6.12
N VAL A 113 -10.55 11.46 -5.16
CA VAL A 113 -10.66 11.12 -3.74
C VAL A 113 -12.07 11.47 -3.24
N PHE A 114 -12.70 10.53 -2.54
CA PHE A 114 -13.99 10.71 -1.90
C PHE A 114 -13.80 10.77 -0.39
N ILE A 115 -14.41 11.78 0.25
CA ILE A 115 -14.42 11.90 1.71
C ILE A 115 -15.86 11.80 2.18
N ILE A 116 -16.08 10.91 3.15
CA ILE A 116 -17.34 10.65 3.80
C ILE A 116 -17.17 11.05 5.26
N LEU A 117 -17.86 12.10 5.68
CA LEU A 117 -17.68 12.62 7.02
C LEU A 117 -18.32 11.69 8.05
N GLY A 118 -17.54 11.38 9.09
CA GLY A 118 -17.98 10.68 10.28
C GLY A 118 -19.04 11.49 11.02
N ARG A 119 -19.89 10.80 11.81
CA ARG A 119 -20.93 11.46 12.60
C ARG A 119 -21.10 10.77 13.95
N SER A 120 -20.71 11.45 15.01
CA SER A 120 -20.82 10.93 16.37
C SER A 120 -22.28 10.55 16.71
N GLY A 121 -22.47 9.34 17.24
CA GLY A 121 -23.76 8.85 17.72
C GLY A 121 -24.83 8.59 16.64
N GLN A 122 -24.51 8.79 15.36
CA GLN A 122 -25.34 8.30 14.27
C GLN A 122 -24.83 6.93 13.85
N ARG A 123 -25.67 5.91 14.01
CA ARG A 123 -25.41 4.62 13.36
C ARG A 123 -25.36 4.88 11.86
N LEU A 124 -24.18 4.77 11.25
CA LEU A 124 -24.03 4.87 9.80
C LEU A 124 -25.04 3.89 9.16
N PRO A 125 -25.72 4.28 8.07
CA PRO A 125 -26.66 3.38 7.44
C PRO A 125 -25.91 2.10 7.07
N LEU A 126 -26.50 0.93 7.31
CA LEU A 126 -25.89 -0.38 7.02
C LEU A 126 -25.29 -0.43 5.60
N VAL A 127 -25.91 0.31 4.66
CA VAL A 127 -25.40 0.51 3.31
C VAL A 127 -25.49 1.98 2.90
N ARG A 128 -24.38 2.57 2.41
CA ARG A 128 -24.34 3.87 1.72
C ARG A 128 -24.01 3.61 0.25
N ASP A 129 -24.95 3.93 -0.63
CA ASP A 129 -24.77 3.85 -2.08
C ASP A 129 -24.32 5.22 -2.60
N LEU A 130 -23.09 5.32 -3.10
CA LEU A 130 -22.51 6.60 -3.52
C LEU A 130 -23.18 7.22 -4.76
N ASN A 131 -23.95 6.45 -5.53
CA ASN A 131 -24.74 7.00 -6.64
C ASN A 131 -26.00 7.73 -6.14
N LEU A 132 -26.58 7.29 -5.03
CA LEU A 132 -27.80 7.87 -4.44
C LEU A 132 -27.47 8.90 -3.37
N GLN A 133 -26.42 8.64 -2.61
CA GLN A 133 -25.94 9.46 -1.51
C GLN A 133 -24.50 9.85 -1.79
N ARG A 134 -24.34 10.98 -2.48
CA ARG A 134 -23.02 11.51 -2.82
C ARG A 134 -22.10 11.56 -1.59
N PRO A 135 -20.79 11.35 -1.76
CA PRO A 135 -19.83 11.63 -0.70
C PRO A 135 -19.92 13.10 -0.29
N ASP A 136 -19.49 13.40 0.93
CA ASP A 136 -19.58 14.74 1.50
C ASP A 136 -18.58 15.70 0.83
N VAL A 137 -17.40 15.19 0.43
CA VAL A 137 -16.42 15.89 -0.42
C VAL A 137 -15.92 14.98 -1.54
N ILE A 138 -15.75 15.55 -2.74
CA ILE A 138 -15.08 14.93 -3.89
C ILE A 138 -13.94 15.82 -4.34
N ILE A 139 -12.77 15.23 -4.60
CA ILE A 139 -11.61 15.90 -5.19
C ILE A 139 -11.26 15.17 -6.48
N TYR A 140 -11.32 15.86 -7.62
CA TYR A 140 -10.97 15.32 -8.93
C TYR A 140 -9.55 15.72 -9.35
N GLY A 141 -8.84 14.77 -9.98
CA GLY A 141 -7.51 14.95 -10.54
C GLY A 141 -7.43 16.01 -11.64
N ALA A 142 -6.25 16.61 -11.79
CA ALA A 142 -6.03 17.73 -12.70
C ALA A 142 -6.07 17.30 -14.16
N ASP A 143 -5.36 16.26 -14.57
CA ASP A 143 -5.21 15.86 -15.97
C ASP A 143 -5.38 14.37 -16.25
N VAL A 144 -5.51 14.03 -17.54
CA VAL A 144 -5.73 12.67 -18.04
C VAL A 144 -4.59 11.75 -17.55
N ASN A 145 -4.95 10.61 -16.99
CA ASN A 145 -4.01 9.60 -16.46
C ASN A 145 -3.12 10.05 -15.28
N ASP A 146 -3.34 11.19 -14.64
CA ASP A 146 -2.57 11.60 -13.45
C ASP A 146 -2.72 10.62 -12.28
N ARG A 147 -3.86 9.93 -12.23
CA ARG A 147 -4.22 8.92 -11.23
C ARG A 147 -4.18 9.44 -9.79
N LEU A 148 -4.75 10.62 -9.55
CA LEU A 148 -4.97 11.15 -8.21
C LEU A 148 -5.65 10.09 -7.31
N GLY A 149 -5.11 9.90 -6.11
CA GLY A 149 -5.64 8.91 -5.16
C GLY A 149 -5.03 7.53 -5.31
N SER A 150 -3.91 7.40 -6.04
CA SER A 150 -3.11 6.16 -6.09
C SER A 150 -2.46 5.84 -4.74
N SER A 151 -2.21 6.87 -3.94
CA SER A 151 -1.80 6.76 -2.54
C SER A 151 -2.48 7.87 -1.74
N VAL A 152 -2.85 7.58 -0.49
CA VAL A 152 -3.50 8.53 0.43
C VAL A 152 -2.97 8.30 1.83
N ALA A 153 -2.62 9.38 2.53
CA ALA A 153 -2.29 9.41 3.95
C ALA A 153 -2.96 10.61 4.61
N ALA A 154 -3.08 10.58 5.93
CA ALA A 154 -3.62 11.69 6.71
C ALA A 154 -2.79 11.92 7.98
N GLY A 155 -2.75 13.18 8.40
CA GLY A 155 -2.06 13.64 9.61
C GLY A 155 -1.91 15.15 9.61
N ASP A 156 -1.67 15.75 10.78
CA ASP A 156 -1.55 17.20 10.94
C ASP A 156 -0.18 17.68 10.45
N VAL A 157 -0.08 18.13 9.19
CA VAL A 157 1.19 18.58 8.59
C VAL A 157 1.39 20.08 8.73
N ASN A 158 0.33 20.82 9.07
CA ASN A 158 0.37 22.26 9.28
C ASN A 158 0.44 22.65 10.77
N GLY A 159 0.29 21.72 11.70
CA GLY A 159 0.37 21.94 13.15
C GLY A 159 -0.87 22.56 13.79
N ASP A 160 -2.03 22.54 13.12
CA ASP A 160 -3.27 23.16 13.62
C ASP A 160 -4.12 22.23 14.52
N GLY A 161 -3.71 20.97 14.65
CA GLY A 161 -4.35 19.95 15.47
C GLY A 161 -5.50 19.20 14.77
N VAL A 162 -5.74 19.43 13.48
CA VAL A 162 -6.69 18.67 12.65
C VAL A 162 -5.93 17.87 11.60
N ALA A 163 -6.41 16.68 11.25
CA ALA A 163 -5.72 15.88 10.25
C ALA A 163 -5.86 16.53 8.85
N ASP A 164 -4.73 16.67 8.16
CA ASP A 164 -4.69 17.06 6.75
C ASP A 164 -4.70 15.81 5.86
N VAL A 165 -5.10 15.96 4.60
CA VAL A 165 -5.13 14.85 3.63
C VAL A 165 -4.03 15.03 2.60
N VAL A 166 -3.15 14.03 2.49
CA VAL A 166 -2.05 13.96 1.55
C VAL A 166 -2.36 12.92 0.47
N ILE A 167 -2.36 13.33 -0.80
CA ILE A 167 -2.85 12.52 -1.92
C ILE A 167 -1.79 12.45 -3.03
N GLY A 168 -1.39 11.24 -3.40
CA GLY A 168 -0.47 11.01 -4.51
C GLY A 168 -1.15 10.92 -5.88
N ALA A 169 -0.53 11.53 -6.88
CA ALA A 169 -0.81 11.42 -8.31
C ALA A 169 0.49 11.08 -9.06
N PRO A 170 0.96 9.82 -8.99
CA PRO A 170 2.30 9.44 -9.45
C PRO A 170 2.52 9.63 -10.94
N ASN A 171 1.46 9.73 -11.73
CA ASN A 171 1.54 9.86 -13.17
C ASN A 171 1.43 11.31 -13.65
N ALA A 172 1.26 12.27 -12.74
CA ALA A 172 1.18 13.68 -13.10
C ALA A 172 2.47 14.19 -13.77
N ASP A 173 2.30 15.07 -14.75
CA ASP A 173 3.37 15.56 -15.62
C ASP A 173 4.08 16.83 -15.08
N GLY A 174 3.88 17.12 -13.79
CA GLY A 174 4.51 18.22 -13.09
C GLY A 174 4.09 19.60 -13.61
N LEU A 175 4.83 20.62 -13.17
CA LEU A 175 4.56 22.01 -13.54
C LEU A 175 4.41 22.21 -15.05
N ASN A 176 3.27 22.78 -15.47
CA ASN A 176 2.89 23.04 -16.85
C ASN A 176 2.86 21.80 -17.77
N ASN A 177 2.76 20.59 -17.22
CA ASN A 177 2.78 19.32 -17.96
C ASN A 177 4.02 19.15 -18.85
N THR A 178 5.17 19.57 -18.33
CA THR A 178 6.46 19.54 -19.06
C THR A 178 7.42 18.45 -18.59
N ARG A 179 7.13 17.77 -17.47
CA ARG A 179 7.96 16.74 -16.86
C ARG A 179 7.18 15.42 -16.78
N PRO A 180 7.18 14.61 -17.86
CA PRO A 180 6.31 13.44 -17.95
C PRO A 180 6.44 12.48 -16.76
N ASN A 181 5.31 12.16 -16.12
CA ASN A 181 5.16 11.26 -14.97
C ASN A 181 6.17 11.52 -13.84
N VAL A 182 6.55 12.78 -13.62
CA VAL A 182 7.41 13.11 -12.48
C VAL A 182 6.67 12.91 -11.15
N GLY A 183 5.34 12.94 -11.20
CA GLY A 183 4.45 12.75 -10.07
C GLY A 183 4.21 14.03 -9.30
N GLU A 184 3.01 14.13 -8.74
CA GLU A 184 2.59 15.23 -7.87
C GLU A 184 1.96 14.67 -6.58
N VAL A 185 2.09 15.40 -5.48
CA VAL A 185 1.42 15.13 -4.21
C VAL A 185 0.65 16.39 -3.82
N TYR A 186 -0.64 16.23 -3.56
CA TYR A 186 -1.55 17.32 -3.19
C TYR A 186 -1.90 17.20 -1.71
N ILE A 187 -1.93 18.34 -1.03
CA ILE A 187 -2.21 18.42 0.39
C ILE A 187 -3.38 19.37 0.60
N PHE A 188 -4.39 18.89 1.30
CA PHE A 188 -5.57 19.63 1.67
C PHE A 188 -5.60 19.73 3.18
N PHE A 189 -5.63 20.95 3.70
CA PHE A 189 -5.66 21.14 5.13
C PHE A 189 -7.02 20.74 5.72
N GLY A 190 -6.98 20.22 6.94
CA GLY A 190 -8.14 19.82 7.69
C GLY A 190 -9.11 20.97 8.01
N GLY A 191 -10.18 20.62 8.70
CA GLY A 191 -11.18 21.55 9.20
C GLY A 191 -11.99 22.22 8.09
N ALA A 192 -12.08 23.55 8.14
CA ALA A 192 -12.90 24.32 7.21
C ALA A 192 -12.39 24.25 5.76
N SER A 193 -11.08 24.02 5.52
CA SER A 193 -10.57 23.94 4.15
C SER A 193 -11.21 22.75 3.43
N ILE A 194 -11.12 21.54 3.99
CA ILE A 194 -11.75 20.32 3.44
C ILE A 194 -13.29 20.35 3.50
N ALA A 195 -13.92 20.83 4.57
CA ALA A 195 -15.37 20.71 4.72
C ALA A 195 -16.19 21.78 3.95
N SER A 196 -15.58 22.89 3.53
CA SER A 196 -16.33 24.03 2.94
C SER A 196 -16.72 23.87 1.47
N VAL A 197 -16.07 22.96 0.74
CA VAL A 197 -16.30 22.76 -0.71
C VAL A 197 -16.54 21.28 -0.98
N ALA A 198 -17.80 20.94 -1.28
CA ALA A 198 -18.21 19.56 -1.53
C ALA A 198 -17.64 18.95 -2.81
N VAL A 199 -17.28 19.77 -3.81
CA VAL A 199 -16.66 19.30 -5.06
C VAL A 199 -15.49 20.21 -5.42
N ARG A 200 -14.28 19.66 -5.39
CA ARG A 200 -13.05 20.28 -5.86
C ARG A 200 -12.60 19.63 -7.16
N ASP A 201 -12.24 20.48 -8.10
CA ASP A 201 -11.61 20.10 -9.35
C ASP A 201 -10.25 20.80 -9.40
N LEU A 202 -9.16 20.02 -9.33
CA LEU A 202 -7.79 20.54 -9.25
C LEU A 202 -7.38 21.46 -10.40
N ARG A 203 -8.08 21.42 -11.55
CA ARG A 203 -7.86 22.37 -12.66
C ARG A 203 -8.24 23.81 -12.31
N SER A 204 -9.22 23.98 -11.44
CA SER A 204 -9.85 25.28 -11.14
C SER A 204 -9.80 25.67 -9.67
N SER A 205 -9.63 24.67 -8.79
CA SER A 205 -9.52 24.81 -7.35
C SER A 205 -8.25 24.07 -6.91
N PRO A 206 -7.10 24.75 -6.81
CA PRO A 206 -5.84 24.11 -6.40
C PRO A 206 -5.92 23.58 -4.95
N ALA A 207 -5.02 22.67 -4.62
CA ALA A 207 -4.79 22.21 -3.26
C ALA A 207 -4.16 23.30 -2.39
N ASP A 208 -4.17 23.11 -1.07
CA ASP A 208 -3.54 24.04 -0.13
C ASP A 208 -2.01 24.01 -0.26
N ALA A 209 -1.45 22.83 -0.51
CA ALA A 209 -0.09 22.69 -0.99
C ALA A 209 0.01 21.65 -2.13
N THR A 210 0.91 21.92 -3.07
CA THR A 210 1.27 20.98 -4.14
C THR A 210 2.77 20.75 -4.13
N ILE A 211 3.16 19.48 -4.05
CA ILE A 211 4.54 19.03 -4.10
C ILE A 211 4.76 18.37 -5.46
N ILE A 212 5.77 18.81 -6.20
CA ILE A 212 6.09 18.27 -7.53
C ILE A 212 7.38 17.46 -7.45
N GLY A 213 7.38 16.28 -8.06
CA GLY A 213 8.55 15.41 -8.15
C GLY A 213 9.77 16.06 -8.81
N TRP A 214 10.94 15.47 -8.58
CA TRP A 214 12.21 16.14 -8.84
C TRP A 214 12.52 16.33 -10.34
N GLY A 215 12.27 15.35 -11.21
CA GLY A 215 12.55 15.45 -12.66
C GLY A 215 14.06 15.40 -13.02
N GLY A 216 14.92 15.66 -12.02
CA GLY A 216 16.37 15.51 -12.07
C GLY A 216 17.10 16.52 -12.94
N PRO A 217 18.41 16.30 -13.19
CA PRO A 217 19.17 17.06 -14.16
C PRO A 217 18.47 17.01 -15.53
N ALA A 218 18.40 18.13 -16.25
CA ALA A 218 17.61 18.32 -17.49
C ALA A 218 17.31 17.02 -18.27
N GLY A 219 16.11 16.47 -18.06
CA GLY A 219 15.57 15.31 -18.78
C GLY A 219 16.06 13.93 -18.35
N LYS A 220 16.86 13.80 -17.29
CA LYS A 220 17.44 12.52 -16.87
C LYS A 220 16.54 11.71 -15.94
N ASN A 221 15.84 12.35 -15.01
CA ASN A 221 14.91 11.71 -14.08
C ASN A 221 13.46 11.99 -14.49
N VAL A 222 13.17 11.82 -15.78
CA VAL A 222 11.78 11.74 -16.26
C VAL A 222 11.17 10.43 -15.78
N GLN A 223 9.88 10.46 -15.42
CA GLN A 223 9.14 9.34 -14.86
C GLN A 223 9.56 8.96 -13.43
N ASP A 224 9.76 9.94 -12.55
CA ASP A 224 10.12 9.70 -11.14
C ASP A 224 9.02 9.04 -10.32
N GLN A 225 7.76 9.30 -10.70
CA GLN A 225 6.58 8.76 -10.07
C GLN A 225 6.46 9.11 -8.57
N ALA A 226 6.82 10.34 -8.20
CA ALA A 226 6.63 10.82 -6.84
C ALA A 226 5.14 10.76 -6.44
N GLY A 227 4.86 10.26 -5.24
CA GLY A 227 3.47 10.01 -4.80
C GLY A 227 2.96 8.62 -5.16
N THR A 228 3.84 7.69 -5.57
CA THR A 228 3.48 6.26 -5.69
C THR A 228 3.05 5.70 -4.34
N ALA A 229 3.74 6.12 -3.28
CA ALA A 229 3.36 5.88 -1.90
C ALA A 229 3.54 7.18 -1.11
N VAL A 230 2.66 7.42 -0.14
CA VAL A 230 2.76 8.55 0.79
C VAL A 230 2.50 8.06 2.21
N ALA A 231 3.16 8.68 3.18
CA ALA A 231 2.92 8.49 4.60
C ALA A 231 3.09 9.83 5.32
N VAL A 232 2.45 9.95 6.49
CA VAL A 232 2.59 11.11 7.37
C VAL A 232 3.02 10.62 8.75
N GLY A 233 4.00 11.29 9.35
CA GLY A 233 4.44 11.03 10.72
C GLY A 233 5.59 11.96 11.13
N ASP A 234 5.78 12.19 12.41
CA ASP A 234 6.82 13.10 12.93
C ASP A 234 8.19 12.41 12.91
N VAL A 235 8.99 12.65 11.88
CA VAL A 235 10.33 12.04 11.74
C VAL A 235 11.46 12.94 12.23
N ASN A 236 11.12 14.17 12.61
CA ASN A 236 12.05 15.19 13.07
C ASN A 236 11.90 15.52 14.58
N GLY A 237 10.86 15.01 15.24
CA GLY A 237 10.60 15.14 16.67
C GLY A 237 10.03 16.50 17.09
N ASP A 238 9.43 17.26 16.19
CA ASP A 238 8.80 18.57 16.47
C ASP A 238 7.30 18.49 16.76
N GLN A 239 6.73 17.29 16.74
CA GLN A 239 5.33 16.96 16.98
C GLN A 239 4.37 17.44 15.88
N ILE A 240 4.90 17.85 14.72
CA ILE A 240 4.11 18.12 13.52
C ILE A 240 4.34 16.96 12.55
N GLY A 241 3.29 16.54 11.85
CA GLY A 241 3.40 15.46 10.86
C GLY A 241 4.29 15.86 9.69
N ASP A 242 5.29 15.04 9.38
CA ASP A 242 6.12 15.21 8.20
C ASP A 242 5.58 14.36 7.04
N VAL A 243 5.71 14.87 5.81
CA VAL A 243 5.24 14.17 4.61
C VAL A 243 6.37 13.35 4.01
N VAL A 244 6.19 12.03 3.98
CA VAL A 244 7.12 11.06 3.37
C VAL A 244 6.55 10.59 2.02
N ILE A 245 7.34 10.72 0.96
CA ILE A 245 6.91 10.49 -0.43
C ILE A 245 7.84 9.48 -1.10
N GLY A 246 7.26 8.38 -1.57
CA GLY A 246 7.93 7.39 -2.41
C GLY A 246 7.95 7.80 -3.89
N ALA A 247 9.11 7.65 -4.52
CA ALA A 247 9.36 7.94 -5.94
C ALA A 247 10.20 6.82 -6.58
N PRO A 248 9.61 5.63 -6.84
CA PRO A 248 10.35 4.45 -7.28
C PRO A 248 10.95 4.59 -8.69
N GLY A 249 10.42 5.52 -9.49
CA GLY A 249 10.91 5.82 -10.82
C GLY A 249 12.23 6.60 -10.86
N VAL A 250 12.71 7.08 -9.71
CA VAL A 250 13.94 7.89 -9.65
C VAL A 250 15.18 7.10 -10.06
N LYS A 251 15.98 7.75 -10.90
CA LYS A 251 17.15 7.18 -11.57
C LYS A 251 18.47 7.51 -10.88
N GLY A 252 18.40 7.98 -9.64
CA GLY A 252 19.54 8.41 -8.82
C GLY A 252 19.87 9.92 -8.93
N PRO A 253 20.84 10.38 -8.12
CA PRO A 253 21.17 11.80 -7.95
C PRO A 253 21.76 12.49 -9.19
N ASP A 254 22.19 11.74 -10.20
CA ASP A 254 22.73 12.26 -11.46
C ASP A 254 22.02 11.67 -12.70
N GLY A 255 20.96 10.88 -12.46
CA GLY A 255 20.21 10.10 -13.43
C GLY A 255 20.97 8.96 -14.09
N SER A 256 22.10 8.54 -13.52
CA SER A 256 22.93 7.47 -14.08
C SER A 256 22.58 6.07 -13.59
N ARG A 257 21.75 5.93 -12.54
CA ARG A 257 21.38 4.64 -11.94
C ARG A 257 20.28 3.93 -12.77
N THR A 258 20.49 3.83 -14.09
CA THR A 258 19.41 3.62 -15.09
C THR A 258 19.42 2.38 -15.98
N THR A 259 20.56 1.70 -16.26
CA THR A 259 20.52 0.62 -17.28
C THR A 259 21.62 -0.44 -17.20
N SER A 260 21.26 -1.66 -17.64
CA SER A 260 22.16 -2.62 -18.30
C SER A 260 22.34 -2.25 -19.77
N PRO A 261 23.57 -2.04 -20.26
CA PRO A 261 23.85 -1.72 -21.66
C PRO A 261 23.40 -2.76 -22.69
N GLN A 262 23.00 -3.97 -22.27
CA GLN A 262 22.73 -5.09 -23.18
C GLN A 262 21.25 -5.30 -23.56
N LEU A 263 20.28 -4.79 -22.79
CA LEU A 263 18.84 -5.08 -23.01
C LEU A 263 17.94 -3.86 -23.20
N GLY A 264 18.45 -2.64 -22.98
CA GLY A 264 17.71 -1.41 -23.28
C GLY A 264 16.44 -1.21 -22.43
N LEU A 265 16.24 -1.98 -21.36
CA LEU A 265 15.13 -1.83 -20.43
C LEU A 265 15.48 -0.75 -19.39
N PRO A 266 14.67 0.32 -19.23
CA PRO A 266 14.86 1.31 -18.18
C PRO A 266 14.59 0.68 -16.82
N VAL A 267 15.51 0.86 -15.88
CA VAL A 267 15.36 0.43 -14.49
C VAL A 267 15.66 1.60 -13.56
N SER A 268 14.97 1.69 -12.42
CA SER A 268 15.06 2.84 -11.52
C SER A 268 15.49 2.41 -10.13
N ALA A 269 16.46 3.13 -9.58
CA ALA A 269 16.96 2.90 -8.24
C ALA A 269 15.95 3.30 -7.15
N GLY A 270 15.07 4.25 -7.48
CA GLY A 270 14.05 4.81 -6.61
C GLY A 270 14.60 5.84 -5.62
N ALA A 271 13.69 6.56 -4.98
CA ALA A 271 13.99 7.50 -3.91
C ALA A 271 12.81 7.67 -2.94
N ILE A 272 13.13 8.22 -1.78
CA ILE A 272 12.16 8.74 -0.81
C ILE A 272 12.50 10.20 -0.55
N TYR A 273 11.48 11.05 -0.56
CA TYR A 273 11.57 12.47 -0.20
C TYR A 273 10.80 12.70 1.10
N VAL A 274 11.36 13.51 2.00
CA VAL A 274 10.67 13.97 3.21
C VAL A 274 10.60 15.48 3.19
N LEU A 275 9.42 16.02 3.47
CA LEU A 275 9.19 17.43 3.69
C LEU A 275 8.66 17.62 5.11
N PHE A 276 9.30 18.48 5.89
CA PHE A 276 8.91 18.70 7.26
C PHE A 276 7.63 19.53 7.35
N GLY A 277 6.71 19.05 8.18
CA GLY A 277 5.50 19.77 8.53
C GLY A 277 5.84 21.06 9.27
N SER A 278 4.96 22.06 9.20
CA SER A 278 5.17 23.30 9.94
C SER A 278 3.93 24.19 9.97
N ASN A 279 3.75 24.89 11.10
CA ASN A 279 2.84 26.04 11.26
C ASN A 279 3.02 27.17 10.23
N ALA A 280 4.12 27.18 9.47
CA ALA A 280 4.35 28.13 8.40
C ALA A 280 3.72 27.70 7.05
N TRP A 281 3.17 26.48 6.95
CA TRP A 281 2.49 26.03 5.75
C TRP A 281 1.12 26.69 5.66
N THR A 282 1.00 27.69 4.78
CA THR A 282 -0.26 28.38 4.49
C THR A 282 -0.81 27.97 3.12
N PRO A 283 -2.13 28.06 2.86
CA PRO A 283 -2.71 27.73 1.55
C PRO A 283 -2.05 28.44 0.37
N GLY A 284 -1.92 27.73 -0.76
CA GLY A 284 -1.28 28.20 -2.00
C GLY A 284 0.22 27.93 -2.08
N VAL A 285 0.75 27.05 -1.22
CA VAL A 285 2.17 26.69 -1.21
C VAL A 285 2.48 25.73 -2.37
N LEU A 286 3.33 26.19 -3.30
CA LEU A 286 3.96 25.31 -4.30
C LEU A 286 5.35 24.90 -3.81
N ARG A 287 5.59 23.59 -3.68
CA ARG A 287 6.89 23.00 -3.35
C ARG A 287 7.37 22.14 -4.51
N ASP A 288 8.06 22.78 -5.46
CA ASP A 288 8.72 22.04 -6.52
C ASP A 288 10.03 21.44 -6.01
N ILE A 289 10.03 20.14 -5.68
CA ILE A 289 11.25 19.40 -5.28
C ILE A 289 12.29 19.51 -6.42
N GLY A 290 11.81 19.58 -7.67
CA GLY A 290 12.54 19.72 -8.93
C GLY A 290 13.13 21.06 -9.26
N SER A 291 12.89 22.11 -8.45
CA SER A 291 13.32 23.46 -8.80
C SER A 291 14.84 23.59 -9.00
N ASN A 292 15.63 22.72 -8.37
CA ASN A 292 17.05 22.61 -8.61
C ASN A 292 17.39 21.25 -9.29
N PRO A 293 17.76 21.26 -10.58
CA PRO A 293 18.09 20.05 -11.33
C PRO A 293 19.35 19.33 -10.81
N ALA A 294 20.19 19.99 -10.00
CA ALA A 294 21.38 19.37 -9.39
C ALA A 294 21.11 18.76 -8.01
N SER A 295 19.99 19.11 -7.37
CA SER A 295 19.63 18.64 -6.04
C SER A 295 18.15 18.85 -5.75
N PRO A 296 17.42 17.84 -5.25
CA PRO A 296 16.07 18.05 -4.75
C PRO A 296 16.04 19.05 -3.59
N SER A 297 14.97 19.85 -3.51
CA SER A 297 14.74 20.87 -2.46
C SER A 297 13.99 20.36 -1.22
N ALA A 298 13.80 19.04 -1.11
CA ALA A 298 13.22 18.38 0.07
C ALA A 298 14.19 18.39 1.27
N ASP A 299 13.63 18.30 2.49
CA ASP A 299 14.38 18.38 3.75
C ASP A 299 15.27 17.15 3.96
N ILE A 300 14.76 15.95 3.66
CA ILE A 300 15.55 14.72 3.57
C ILE A 300 15.32 14.09 2.21
N VAL A 301 16.41 13.63 1.58
CA VAL A 301 16.36 12.79 0.39
C VAL A 301 17.13 11.51 0.61
N ILE A 302 16.48 10.39 0.29
CA ILE A 302 17.03 9.05 0.36
C ILE A 302 17.08 8.48 -1.05
N PHE A 303 18.27 8.24 -1.58
CA PHE A 303 18.43 7.59 -2.89
C PHE A 303 18.60 6.08 -2.75
N GLY A 304 17.88 5.31 -3.57
CA GLY A 304 18.07 3.88 -3.71
C GLY A 304 19.27 3.53 -4.61
N ARG A 305 19.62 2.26 -4.69
CA ARG A 305 20.83 1.77 -5.39
C ARG A 305 20.57 1.10 -6.73
N THR A 306 21.65 0.99 -7.50
CA THR A 306 21.79 -0.02 -8.56
C THR A 306 22.20 -1.35 -7.92
N VAL A 307 21.69 -2.47 -8.43
CA VAL A 307 22.07 -3.80 -7.93
C VAL A 307 22.96 -4.53 -8.92
N SER A 308 23.80 -5.42 -8.42
CA SER A 308 24.79 -6.16 -9.20
C SER A 308 24.23 -7.44 -9.82
N PHE A 309 24.42 -7.57 -11.14
CA PHE A 309 24.44 -8.76 -12.00
C PHE A 309 23.76 -10.06 -11.53
N ALA A 310 22.65 -10.43 -12.19
CA ALA A 310 22.30 -11.85 -12.35
C ALA A 310 23.22 -12.50 -13.39
N GLN A 311 24.01 -13.52 -12.98
CA GLN A 311 25.00 -14.19 -13.84
C GLN A 311 24.37 -14.84 -15.08
N ILE A 312 23.07 -15.16 -15.03
CA ILE A 312 22.34 -15.89 -16.06
C ILE A 312 21.61 -14.97 -17.05
N VAL A 313 21.29 -13.72 -16.69
CA VAL A 313 20.40 -12.84 -17.51
C VAL A 313 21.07 -11.53 -17.96
N ARG A 314 22.25 -11.16 -17.45
CA ARG A 314 22.98 -9.91 -17.82
C ARG A 314 22.11 -8.63 -17.74
N VAL A 315 21.12 -8.60 -16.85
CA VAL A 315 20.37 -7.37 -16.51
C VAL A 315 20.89 -6.89 -15.16
N GLY A 316 21.30 -5.62 -15.09
CA GLY A 316 21.36 -4.86 -13.84
C GLY A 316 20.03 -4.16 -13.71
N VAL A 317 19.35 -4.36 -12.57
CA VAL A 317 18.09 -3.70 -12.24
C VAL A 317 18.34 -2.62 -11.18
N GLY A 318 17.52 -1.58 -11.15
CA GLY A 318 17.42 -0.70 -9.99
C GLY A 318 16.52 -1.37 -8.96
N GLU A 319 16.67 -0.99 -7.68
CA GLU A 319 15.91 -1.65 -6.62
C GLU A 319 14.48 -1.11 -6.41
N GLY A 320 14.14 0.02 -7.03
CA GLY A 320 12.82 0.64 -6.94
C GLY A 320 12.45 1.16 -5.55
N LEU A 321 13.42 1.74 -4.81
CA LEU A 321 13.18 2.30 -3.48
C LEU A 321 12.01 3.31 -3.48
N GLY A 322 11.15 3.22 -2.47
CA GLY A 322 9.99 4.10 -2.34
C GLY A 322 8.76 3.59 -3.09
N ASN A 323 8.75 2.32 -3.48
CA ASN A 323 7.53 1.66 -3.97
C ASN A 323 6.47 1.55 -2.86
N ALA A 324 6.92 1.32 -1.62
CA ALA A 324 6.15 1.46 -0.40
C ALA A 324 6.93 2.31 0.61
N VAL A 325 6.22 3.12 1.39
CA VAL A 325 6.77 3.88 2.51
C VAL A 325 5.81 3.81 3.70
N THR A 326 6.36 3.82 4.91
CA THR A 326 5.58 4.03 6.15
C THR A 326 6.46 4.72 7.19
N VAL A 327 5.83 5.20 8.27
CA VAL A 327 6.49 5.82 9.41
C VAL A 327 6.06 5.08 10.69
N GLY A 328 7.00 4.80 11.58
CA GLY A 328 6.74 4.21 12.90
C GLY A 328 7.98 4.29 13.79
N ASP A 329 7.82 4.35 15.11
CA ASP A 329 8.96 4.38 16.03
C ASP A 329 9.44 2.95 16.29
N VAL A 330 10.27 2.44 15.38
CA VAL A 330 10.71 1.04 15.43
C VAL A 330 11.97 0.86 16.27
N ASN A 331 12.55 1.95 16.78
CA ASN A 331 13.73 1.93 17.62
C ASN A 331 13.44 2.28 19.09
N GLY A 332 12.27 2.87 19.37
CA GLY A 332 11.76 3.20 20.70
C GLY A 332 12.29 4.52 21.27
N ASP A 333 12.66 5.49 20.42
CA ASP A 333 13.17 6.80 20.85
C ASP A 333 12.12 7.92 20.89
N GLY A 334 10.89 7.61 20.52
CA GLY A 334 9.75 8.52 20.46
C GLY A 334 9.74 9.42 19.23
N ILE A 335 10.57 9.16 18.22
CA ILE A 335 10.57 9.84 16.92
C ILE A 335 10.21 8.82 15.84
N GLY A 336 9.38 9.21 14.89
CA GLY A 336 9.02 8.34 13.77
C GLY A 336 10.24 8.00 12.91
N ASP A 337 10.43 6.72 12.62
CA ASP A 337 11.44 6.24 11.69
C ASP A 337 10.87 6.10 10.28
N ILE A 338 11.70 6.33 9.27
CA ILE A 338 11.30 6.20 7.86
C ILE A 338 11.58 4.76 7.42
N ILE A 339 10.54 4.04 7.02
CA ILE A 339 10.66 2.70 6.44
C ILE A 339 10.35 2.75 4.95
N GLY A 340 11.25 2.17 4.14
CA GLY A 340 11.19 2.23 2.68
C GLY A 340 11.38 0.87 2.02
N GLY A 341 10.50 0.55 1.08
CA GLY A 341 10.50 -0.68 0.32
C GLY A 341 11.21 -0.60 -1.03
N ALA A 342 11.90 -1.66 -1.41
CA ALA A 342 12.65 -1.81 -2.66
C ALA A 342 12.43 -3.23 -3.26
N PRO A 343 11.21 -3.52 -3.77
CA PRO A 343 10.80 -4.87 -4.17
C PRO A 343 11.58 -5.45 -5.35
N PHE A 344 12.20 -4.61 -6.17
CA PHE A 344 12.95 -5.06 -7.35
C PHE A 344 14.44 -5.32 -7.04
N TYR A 345 14.83 -5.24 -5.77
CA TYR A 345 16.18 -5.61 -5.34
C TYR A 345 16.51 -7.06 -5.75
N THR A 346 17.72 -7.25 -6.29
CA THR A 346 18.24 -8.55 -6.74
C THR A 346 19.61 -8.80 -6.14
N ALA A 347 19.84 -9.98 -5.56
CA ALA A 347 21.18 -10.46 -5.20
C ALA A 347 21.47 -11.80 -5.89
N GLY A 348 22.62 -11.90 -6.56
CA GLY A 348 23.01 -13.14 -7.23
C GLY A 348 21.99 -13.53 -8.31
N ASN A 349 21.41 -14.73 -8.20
CA ASN A 349 20.40 -15.22 -9.16
C ASN A 349 18.95 -14.99 -8.69
N ASP A 350 18.76 -14.42 -7.50
CA ASP A 350 17.44 -14.23 -6.88
C ASP A 350 16.85 -12.90 -7.36
N ILE A 351 16.38 -12.92 -8.62
CA ILE A 351 15.84 -11.75 -9.32
C ILE A 351 14.61 -11.24 -8.57
N SER A 352 14.64 -9.96 -8.19
CA SER A 352 13.53 -9.31 -7.48
C SER A 352 13.11 -10.05 -6.20
N GLN A 353 14.08 -10.57 -5.44
CA GLN A 353 13.83 -11.08 -4.09
C GLN A 353 13.31 -9.99 -3.14
N GLY A 354 13.58 -8.73 -3.48
CA GLY A 354 13.12 -7.59 -2.72
C GLY A 354 13.94 -7.30 -1.47
N ARG A 355 13.68 -6.12 -0.91
CA ARG A 355 14.40 -5.57 0.23
C ARG A 355 13.58 -4.47 0.90
N ALA A 356 13.75 -4.32 2.20
CA ALA A 356 13.29 -3.18 2.98
C ALA A 356 14.44 -2.46 3.68
N TYR A 357 14.24 -1.17 3.96
CA TYR A 357 15.19 -0.30 4.64
C TYR A 357 14.52 0.44 5.78
N VAL A 358 15.25 0.62 6.88
CA VAL A 358 14.85 1.49 7.99
C VAL A 358 15.90 2.59 8.13
N PHE A 359 15.43 3.83 8.23
CA PHE A 359 16.25 4.98 8.54
C PHE A 359 15.66 5.72 9.73
N PHE A 360 16.42 5.82 10.81
CA PHE A 360 15.89 6.39 12.04
C PHE A 360 15.55 7.88 11.89
N GLY A 361 14.49 8.28 12.56
CA GLY A 361 14.12 9.67 12.78
C GLY A 361 15.19 10.40 13.58
N SER A 362 15.18 11.74 13.54
CA SER A 362 16.11 12.52 14.34
C SER A 362 15.72 13.99 14.44
N ARG A 363 15.89 14.57 15.63
CA ARG A 363 15.86 16.02 15.87
C ARG A 363 16.94 16.82 15.15
N THR A 364 17.98 16.14 14.65
CA THR A 364 19.04 16.75 13.85
C THR A 364 19.28 15.89 12.61
N PRO A 365 18.29 15.83 11.69
CA PRO A 365 18.34 14.88 10.59
C PRO A 365 19.40 15.31 9.57
N THR A 366 20.12 14.34 9.00
CA THR A 366 20.94 14.63 7.82
C THR A 366 20.05 14.69 6.59
N SER A 367 20.22 15.73 5.78
CA SER A 367 19.38 15.97 4.60
C SER A 367 19.62 15.01 3.44
N ARG A 368 20.70 14.21 3.47
CA ARG A 368 21.00 13.21 2.45
C ARG A 368 21.35 11.85 3.03
N ARG A 369 20.61 10.85 2.57
CA ARG A 369 20.82 9.43 2.87
C ARG A 369 20.94 8.65 1.56
N ASP A 370 21.69 7.55 1.54
CA ASP A 370 21.90 6.75 0.33
C ASP A 370 22.07 5.27 0.69
N THR A 371 21.30 4.39 0.05
CA THR A 371 21.42 2.95 0.26
C THR A 371 22.74 2.38 -0.29
N GLN A 372 23.45 3.10 -1.18
CA GLN A 372 24.80 2.74 -1.65
C GLN A 372 25.94 3.15 -0.71
N GLN A 373 25.67 3.89 0.37
CA GLN A 373 26.71 4.42 1.27
C GLN A 373 27.77 5.28 0.55
N THR A 374 27.33 6.16 -0.35
CA THR A 374 28.24 7.10 -1.01
C THR A 374 28.83 8.10 0.00
N SER A 375 30.04 8.60 -0.27
CA SER A 375 30.75 9.51 0.64
C SER A 375 29.90 10.76 0.96
N GLY A 376 29.64 11.00 2.24
CA GLY A 376 28.88 12.15 2.73
C GLY A 376 27.36 11.93 2.87
N ALA A 377 26.84 10.74 2.55
CA ALA A 377 25.45 10.36 2.80
C ALA A 377 25.33 9.40 4.00
N GLN A 378 24.26 9.54 4.79
CA GLN A 378 23.95 8.58 5.86
C GLN A 378 23.49 7.25 5.27
N ALA A 379 24.01 6.13 5.80
CA ALA A 379 23.58 4.78 5.46
C ALA A 379 22.24 4.42 6.14
N PRO A 380 21.49 3.43 5.63
CA PRO A 380 20.36 2.87 6.36
C PRO A 380 20.77 2.36 7.74
N ASN A 381 19.92 2.55 8.74
CA ASN A 381 20.10 1.98 10.08
C ASN A 381 19.88 0.47 10.02
N MET A 382 18.90 0.01 9.25
CA MET A 382 18.65 -1.40 8.96
C MET A 382 18.50 -1.65 7.47
N THR A 383 18.96 -2.82 7.02
CA THR A 383 18.67 -3.39 5.70
C THR A 383 18.15 -4.82 5.87
N ILE A 384 17.01 -5.14 5.26
CA ILE A 384 16.35 -6.45 5.36
C ILE A 384 16.25 -7.08 3.97
N ASN A 385 16.92 -8.19 3.75
CA ASN A 385 16.91 -8.90 2.46
C ASN A 385 15.82 -9.96 2.43
N GLY A 386 15.05 -10.01 1.34
CA GLY A 386 14.13 -11.10 1.04
C GLY A 386 14.84 -12.41 0.74
N ILE A 387 14.06 -13.48 0.61
CA ILE A 387 14.58 -14.85 0.55
C ILE A 387 14.69 -15.32 -0.90
N ASP A 388 13.56 -15.49 -1.59
CA ASP A 388 13.51 -16.17 -2.88
C ASP A 388 13.26 -15.20 -4.05
N ALA A 389 13.62 -15.65 -5.26
CA ALA A 389 13.41 -14.88 -6.47
C ALA A 389 11.91 -14.58 -6.70
N ALA A 390 11.60 -13.35 -7.10
CA ALA A 390 10.25 -12.86 -7.40
C ALA A 390 9.28 -12.76 -6.21
N ASP A 391 9.77 -12.89 -4.97
CA ASP A 391 8.99 -12.67 -3.75
C ASP A 391 8.58 -11.20 -3.56
N LEU A 392 9.38 -10.26 -4.09
CA LEU A 392 9.10 -8.82 -4.04
C LEU A 392 8.98 -8.24 -2.62
N LEU A 393 9.78 -8.73 -1.66
CA LEU A 393 9.83 -8.17 -0.31
C LEU A 393 9.98 -6.63 -0.33
N GLY A 394 9.18 -5.94 0.47
CA GLY A 394 9.17 -4.47 0.52
C GLY A 394 8.22 -3.83 -0.48
N GLY A 395 7.40 -4.61 -1.19
CA GLY A 395 6.24 -4.07 -1.91
C GLY A 395 5.10 -3.66 -0.98
N ILE A 396 4.97 -4.31 0.18
CA ILE A 396 3.92 -4.05 1.18
C ILE A 396 4.57 -4.00 2.56
N ILE A 397 4.35 -2.90 3.29
CA ILE A 397 5.00 -2.61 4.57
C ILE A 397 3.99 -1.98 5.51
N ALA A 398 3.95 -2.45 6.76
CA ALA A 398 3.25 -1.79 7.86
C ALA A 398 4.18 -1.69 9.08
N ALA A 399 3.85 -0.79 10.00
CA ALA A 399 4.53 -0.63 11.27
C ALA A 399 3.51 -0.52 12.40
N GLY A 400 3.79 -1.15 13.54
CA GLY A 400 2.94 -1.06 14.73
C GLY A 400 3.34 -2.08 15.80
N ASP A 401 3.19 -1.71 17.07
CA ASP A 401 3.47 -2.57 18.23
C ASP A 401 2.47 -3.75 18.34
N VAL A 402 2.76 -4.87 17.67
CA VAL A 402 1.92 -6.08 17.72
C VAL A 402 2.30 -6.99 18.88
N ASN A 403 3.50 -6.82 19.44
CA ASN A 403 3.99 -7.64 20.55
C ASN A 403 3.66 -7.02 21.94
N GLY A 404 3.20 -5.78 21.97
CA GLY A 404 2.74 -5.04 23.14
C GLY A 404 3.86 -4.59 24.08
N ASP A 405 5.04 -4.25 23.55
CA ASP A 405 6.19 -3.74 24.32
C ASP A 405 6.35 -2.22 24.27
N GLY A 406 5.49 -1.53 23.52
CA GLY A 406 5.48 -0.09 23.34
C GLY A 406 6.40 0.42 22.23
N ILE A 407 7.01 -0.44 21.44
CA ILE A 407 7.86 -0.09 20.28
C ILE A 407 7.18 -0.63 19.02
N ASP A 408 7.12 0.16 17.95
CA ASP A 408 6.49 -0.32 16.73
C ASP A 408 7.31 -1.46 16.10
N ASP A 409 6.64 -2.55 15.73
CA ASP A 409 7.24 -3.67 15.02
C ASP A 409 7.16 -3.44 13.51
N LEU A 410 8.08 -4.04 12.74
CA LEU A 410 8.06 -3.98 11.29
C LEU A 410 7.38 -5.21 10.70
N ILE A 411 6.33 -5.01 9.91
CA ILE A 411 5.59 -6.07 9.22
C ILE A 411 5.77 -5.94 7.70
N LEU A 412 6.18 -7.02 7.05
CA LEU A 412 6.48 -7.08 5.62
C LEU A 412 5.62 -8.14 4.94
N GLY A 413 4.77 -7.70 4.01
CA GLY A 413 3.92 -8.56 3.19
C GLY A 413 4.63 -9.03 1.94
N VAL A 414 4.51 -10.31 1.63
CA VAL A 414 5.15 -11.01 0.50
C VAL A 414 4.09 -11.90 -0.16
N PRO A 415 3.10 -11.31 -0.85
CA PRO A 415 1.99 -12.06 -1.44
C PRO A 415 2.40 -13.06 -2.53
N GLN A 416 3.61 -12.92 -3.08
CA GLN A 416 4.16 -13.87 -4.05
C GLN A 416 4.89 -15.06 -3.40
N GLY A 417 5.05 -15.03 -2.07
CA GLY A 417 5.73 -16.06 -1.31
C GLY A 417 5.15 -17.44 -1.59
N ALA A 418 6.04 -18.43 -1.70
CA ALA A 418 5.71 -19.79 -2.10
C ALA A 418 5.47 -20.73 -0.90
N GLY A 419 5.37 -20.18 0.31
CA GLY A 419 5.06 -20.95 1.50
C GLY A 419 6.21 -21.86 1.95
N PRO A 420 5.92 -22.82 2.85
CA PRO A 420 6.90 -23.77 3.37
C PRO A 420 7.58 -24.54 2.25
N GLY A 421 8.90 -24.41 2.20
CA GLY A 421 9.73 -25.14 1.22
C GLY A 421 9.41 -24.82 -0.24
N ASN A 422 8.79 -23.67 -0.53
CA ASN A 422 8.42 -23.21 -1.85
C ASN A 422 7.43 -24.13 -2.60
N ALA A 423 6.55 -24.79 -1.84
CA ALA A 423 5.60 -25.77 -2.36
C ALA A 423 4.22 -25.19 -2.74
N ARG A 424 3.88 -23.98 -2.27
CA ARG A 424 2.59 -23.31 -2.45
C ARG A 424 2.77 -21.96 -3.12
N LEU A 425 3.04 -21.97 -4.43
CA LEU A 425 3.31 -20.77 -5.21
C LEU A 425 2.23 -19.69 -4.97
N SER A 426 2.68 -18.49 -4.62
CA SER A 426 1.81 -17.32 -4.36
C SER A 426 0.73 -17.56 -3.29
N ALA A 427 0.94 -18.49 -2.35
CA ALA A 427 0.11 -18.56 -1.15
C ALA A 427 0.28 -17.31 -0.27
N GLY A 428 1.46 -16.68 -0.37
CA GLY A 428 1.79 -15.46 0.34
C GLY A 428 2.40 -15.72 1.71
N GLU A 429 3.19 -14.75 2.13
CA GLU A 429 4.01 -14.77 3.34
C GLU A 429 3.95 -13.42 4.04
N VAL A 430 4.01 -13.44 5.37
CA VAL A 430 4.14 -12.22 6.18
C VAL A 430 5.25 -12.39 7.19
N TYR A 431 6.21 -11.47 7.17
CA TYR A 431 7.36 -11.44 8.07
C TYR A 431 7.16 -10.34 9.11
N VAL A 432 7.27 -10.67 10.39
CA VAL A 432 7.26 -9.69 11.49
C VAL A 432 8.64 -9.65 12.13
N LEU A 433 9.20 -8.46 12.24
CA LEU A 433 10.44 -8.19 12.95
C LEU A 433 10.13 -7.27 14.12
N PHE A 434 10.43 -7.71 15.34
CA PHE A 434 10.12 -6.91 16.51
C PHE A 434 11.03 -5.69 16.65
N GLY A 435 10.43 -4.58 17.09
CA GLY A 435 11.08 -3.30 17.31
C GLY A 435 12.21 -3.30 18.35
N GLY A 436 12.93 -2.19 18.42
CA GLY A 436 13.96 -1.91 19.41
C GLY A 436 15.39 -2.07 18.89
N GLY A 437 16.34 -2.26 19.82
CA GLY A 437 17.78 -2.24 19.50
C GLY A 437 18.26 -3.31 18.51
N SER A 438 17.44 -4.33 18.23
CA SER A 438 17.69 -5.38 17.23
C SER A 438 17.53 -4.93 15.79
N LEU A 439 16.81 -3.83 15.52
CA LEU A 439 16.58 -3.33 14.16
C LEU A 439 17.74 -2.45 13.66
N THR A 440 18.96 -2.98 13.73
CA THR A 440 20.17 -2.32 13.21
C THR A 440 21.01 -3.27 12.36
N GLY A 441 21.79 -2.70 11.43
CA GLY A 441 22.69 -3.47 10.57
C GLY A 441 21.99 -4.14 9.38
N THR A 442 22.29 -5.40 9.13
CA THR A 442 21.72 -6.15 7.98
C THR A 442 21.14 -7.48 8.45
N ARG A 443 19.84 -7.70 8.19
CA ARG A 443 19.16 -8.99 8.42
C ARG A 443 18.85 -9.62 7.07
N ASP A 444 19.40 -10.81 6.86
CA ASP A 444 19.11 -11.64 5.70
C ASP A 444 18.11 -12.71 6.16
N LEU A 445 16.85 -12.64 5.70
CA LEU A 445 15.77 -13.46 6.23
C LEU A 445 15.95 -14.96 5.95
N GLY A 446 16.68 -15.31 4.88
CA GLY A 446 17.02 -16.70 4.58
C GLY A 446 18.07 -17.31 5.51
N LYS A 447 18.77 -16.47 6.29
CA LYS A 447 19.81 -16.88 7.26
C LYS A 447 19.44 -16.56 8.70
N ASN A 448 18.71 -15.48 8.90
CA ASN A 448 18.31 -14.94 10.18
C ASN A 448 16.78 -14.77 10.12
N PRO A 449 16.01 -15.79 10.54
CA PRO A 449 14.56 -15.80 10.37
C PRO A 449 13.92 -14.58 11.04
N PRO A 450 12.71 -14.18 10.60
CA PRO A 450 11.92 -13.16 11.29
C PRO A 450 11.54 -13.62 12.70
N ASP A 451 11.00 -12.70 13.50
CA ASP A 451 10.55 -13.01 14.86
C ASP A 451 9.18 -13.72 14.85
N ALA A 452 8.34 -13.42 13.85
CA ALA A 452 7.20 -14.25 13.45
C ALA A 452 7.10 -14.37 11.92
N LEU A 453 6.60 -15.52 11.44
CA LEU A 453 6.38 -15.81 10.03
C LEU A 453 5.00 -16.43 9.84
N PHE A 454 4.20 -15.88 8.94
CA PHE A 454 2.89 -16.41 8.57
C PHE A 454 2.93 -16.91 7.14
N TYR A 455 2.45 -18.13 6.91
CA TYR A 455 2.24 -18.69 5.58
C TYR A 455 0.75 -18.72 5.25
N GLY A 456 0.39 -18.28 4.04
CA GLY A 456 -0.97 -18.41 3.49
C GLY A 456 -1.41 -19.87 3.38
N ALA A 457 -2.72 -20.10 3.39
CA ALA A 457 -3.30 -21.43 3.46
C ALA A 457 -3.12 -22.20 2.15
N ASP A 458 -3.55 -21.64 1.02
CA ASP A 458 -3.61 -22.33 -0.26
C ASP A 458 -2.80 -21.61 -1.36
N PRO A 459 -2.31 -22.34 -2.39
CA PRO A 459 -1.60 -21.73 -3.51
C PRO A 459 -2.47 -20.69 -4.24
N GLY A 460 -1.97 -19.47 -4.35
CA GLY A 460 -2.65 -18.37 -5.05
C GLY A 460 -3.42 -17.42 -4.15
N ASP A 461 -3.61 -17.73 -2.85
CA ASP A 461 -4.36 -16.90 -1.89
C ASP A 461 -3.77 -15.50 -1.68
N ALA A 462 -2.45 -15.39 -1.85
CA ALA A 462 -1.69 -14.15 -1.71
C ALA A 462 -1.81 -13.48 -0.33
N LEU A 463 -1.66 -14.24 0.76
CA LEU A 463 -1.57 -13.70 2.12
C LEU A 463 -0.52 -12.58 2.21
N GLY A 464 -0.87 -11.50 2.89
CA GLY A 464 0.00 -10.34 3.07
C GLY A 464 -0.08 -9.35 1.92
N PHE A 465 -1.07 -9.46 1.02
CA PHE A 465 -1.32 -8.48 -0.05
C PHE A 465 -1.65 -7.08 0.51
N ALA A 466 -2.34 -7.04 1.66
CA ALA A 466 -2.56 -5.84 2.44
C ALA A 466 -2.39 -6.15 3.93
N LEU A 467 -1.97 -5.14 4.69
CA LEU A 467 -1.67 -5.21 6.11
C LEU A 467 -2.28 -4.01 6.82
N ALA A 468 -2.80 -4.21 8.03
CA ALA A 468 -3.15 -3.13 8.95
C ALA A 468 -2.81 -3.53 10.39
N VAL A 469 -2.65 -2.54 11.25
CA VAL A 469 -2.36 -2.74 12.68
C VAL A 469 -3.26 -1.80 13.49
N GLY A 470 -3.99 -2.34 14.46
CA GLY A 470 -4.91 -1.57 15.30
C GLY A 470 -5.51 -2.42 16.42
N ASP A 471 -5.94 -1.79 17.51
CA ASP A 471 -6.55 -2.46 18.67
C ASP A 471 -8.00 -2.87 18.36
N TRP A 472 -8.17 -4.02 17.71
CA TRP A 472 -9.45 -4.50 17.20
C TRP A 472 -10.37 -4.98 18.34
N ASN A 473 -9.80 -5.55 19.39
CA ASN A 473 -10.54 -6.11 20.53
C ASN A 473 -10.67 -5.16 21.74
N GLY A 474 -10.06 -3.98 21.68
CA GLY A 474 -10.11 -2.97 22.74
C GLY A 474 -9.33 -3.34 24.00
N ASP A 475 -8.34 -4.22 23.92
CA ASP A 475 -7.54 -4.65 25.06
C ASP A 475 -6.35 -3.73 25.37
N GLY A 476 -6.15 -2.70 24.55
CA GLY A 476 -5.09 -1.71 24.66
C GLY A 476 -3.80 -2.11 23.93
N ARG A 477 -3.80 -3.21 23.16
CA ARG A 477 -2.66 -3.69 22.39
C ARG A 477 -3.04 -3.72 20.92
N LYS A 478 -2.11 -3.39 20.02
CA LYS A 478 -2.44 -3.40 18.59
C LYS A 478 -2.43 -4.84 18.07
N ASP A 479 -3.48 -5.20 17.34
CA ASP A 479 -3.62 -6.48 16.65
C ASP A 479 -3.10 -6.38 15.21
N LEU A 480 -2.67 -7.50 14.64
CA LEU A 480 -2.24 -7.58 13.25
C LEU A 480 -3.38 -8.08 12.37
N ILE A 481 -3.72 -7.33 11.33
CA ILE A 481 -4.77 -7.67 10.37
C ILE A 481 -4.12 -7.95 9.02
N LEU A 482 -4.39 -9.13 8.47
CA LEU A 482 -3.77 -9.67 7.25
C LEU A 482 -4.83 -9.97 6.21
N ALA A 483 -4.61 -9.59 4.94
CA ALA A 483 -5.49 -9.96 3.84
C ALA A 483 -4.86 -11.02 2.92
N ALA A 484 -5.71 -11.92 2.43
CA ALA A 484 -5.49 -12.85 1.33
C ALA A 484 -6.64 -12.66 0.32
N PRO A 485 -6.59 -11.61 -0.53
CA PRO A 485 -7.74 -11.23 -1.35
C PRO A 485 -8.07 -12.23 -2.45
N ALA A 486 -7.18 -13.17 -2.77
CA ALA A 486 -7.43 -14.21 -3.77
C ALA A 486 -7.92 -15.53 -3.17
N ALA A 487 -8.04 -15.62 -1.84
CA ALA A 487 -8.53 -16.82 -1.16
C ALA A 487 -10.01 -17.13 -1.45
N ASP A 488 -10.36 -18.41 -1.33
CA ASP A 488 -11.61 -18.99 -1.83
C ASP A 488 -12.74 -19.06 -0.79
N GLY A 489 -12.60 -18.31 0.31
CA GLY A 489 -13.64 -18.17 1.31
C GLY A 489 -13.91 -19.45 2.12
N PRO A 490 -15.08 -19.54 2.80
CA PRO A 490 -15.38 -20.63 3.73
C PRO A 490 -15.34 -21.99 3.04
N GLY A 491 -14.41 -22.83 3.50
CA GLY A 491 -14.24 -24.20 2.99
C GLY A 491 -13.83 -24.26 1.52
N ASN A 492 -13.22 -23.20 0.97
CA ASN A 492 -12.74 -23.09 -0.40
C ASN A 492 -13.84 -23.29 -1.45
N GLN A 493 -14.99 -22.64 -1.25
CA GLN A 493 -16.19 -22.78 -2.10
C GLN A 493 -16.57 -21.50 -2.84
N ARG A 494 -15.88 -20.39 -2.59
CA ARG A 494 -16.15 -19.08 -3.16
C ARG A 494 -14.88 -18.51 -3.79
N ASP A 495 -14.51 -19.05 -4.94
CA ASP A 495 -13.28 -18.71 -5.67
C ASP A 495 -12.99 -17.20 -5.67
N GLY A 496 -11.85 -16.79 -5.10
CA GLY A 496 -11.42 -15.39 -5.06
C GLY A 496 -12.36 -14.42 -4.34
N ALA A 497 -13.15 -14.89 -3.37
CA ALA A 497 -13.95 -13.99 -2.51
C ALA A 497 -13.06 -13.11 -1.62
N GLY A 498 -11.90 -13.63 -1.23
CA GLY A 498 -10.94 -12.98 -0.33
C GLY A 498 -11.19 -13.31 1.13
N GLU A 499 -10.11 -13.29 1.91
CA GLU A 499 -10.09 -13.55 3.35
C GLU A 499 -9.31 -12.47 4.09
N ILE A 500 -9.76 -12.13 5.29
CA ILE A 500 -9.03 -11.28 6.23
C ILE A 500 -8.90 -12.05 7.54
N TYR A 501 -7.69 -12.07 8.09
CA TYR A 501 -7.35 -12.72 9.35
C TYR A 501 -6.90 -11.68 10.36
N ILE A 502 -7.40 -11.79 11.60
CA ILE A 502 -6.94 -10.98 12.73
C ILE A 502 -6.10 -11.86 13.65
N ILE A 503 -4.88 -11.39 13.98
CA ILE A 503 -3.98 -12.00 14.95
C ILE A 503 -3.87 -11.07 16.14
N LEU A 504 -4.37 -11.53 17.29
CA LEU A 504 -4.40 -10.71 18.50
C LEU A 504 -2.98 -10.38 18.99
N GLY A 505 -2.79 -9.12 19.36
CA GLY A 505 -1.53 -8.55 19.80
C GLY A 505 -1.13 -8.91 21.22
N GLY A 506 0.04 -8.43 21.61
CA GLY A 506 0.56 -8.52 22.97
C GLY A 506 1.57 -9.61 23.23
N ALA A 507 1.81 -9.87 24.51
CA ALA A 507 2.88 -10.77 24.94
C ALA A 507 2.72 -12.20 24.40
N SER A 508 1.48 -12.61 24.10
CA SER A 508 1.11 -13.89 23.49
C SER A 508 1.15 -13.90 21.96
N PHE A 509 1.48 -12.77 21.32
CA PHE A 509 1.63 -12.71 19.86
C PHE A 509 2.58 -13.83 19.40
N PRO A 510 2.26 -14.55 18.31
CA PRO A 510 3.04 -15.69 17.86
C PRO A 510 4.53 -15.37 17.71
N ARG A 511 5.39 -16.29 18.16
CA ARG A 511 6.83 -16.26 17.90
C ARG A 511 7.20 -17.49 17.10
N GLY A 512 7.88 -17.30 15.98
CA GLY A 512 8.15 -18.36 15.00
C GLY A 512 7.07 -18.46 13.92
N THR A 513 6.91 -19.67 13.37
CA THR A 513 6.10 -19.90 12.16
C THR A 513 4.68 -20.31 12.48
N VAL A 514 3.71 -19.68 11.81
CA VAL A 514 2.31 -20.07 11.76
C VAL A 514 1.97 -20.39 10.30
N ASP A 515 1.43 -21.58 10.05
CA ASP A 515 0.98 -22.00 8.72
C ASP A 515 -0.54 -22.16 8.72
N PHE A 516 -1.25 -21.33 7.95
CA PHE A 516 -2.71 -21.34 7.92
C PHE A 516 -3.33 -22.62 7.31
N SER A 517 -2.56 -23.46 6.59
CA SER A 517 -3.07 -24.78 6.17
C SER A 517 -3.01 -25.84 7.27
N GLU A 518 -2.09 -25.70 8.22
CA GLU A 518 -1.90 -26.69 9.29
C GLU A 518 -2.51 -26.24 10.62
N THR A 519 -2.42 -24.94 10.88
CA THR A 519 -3.01 -24.26 12.02
C THR A 519 -4.15 -23.41 11.48
N PRO A 520 -5.40 -23.89 11.58
CA PRO A 520 -6.53 -23.11 11.12
C PRO A 520 -6.51 -21.74 11.79
N PRO A 521 -6.73 -20.65 11.03
CA PRO A 521 -7.04 -19.35 11.61
C PRO A 521 -8.18 -19.53 12.62
N ASP A 522 -8.12 -18.85 13.77
CA ASP A 522 -9.26 -18.84 14.69
C ASP A 522 -10.47 -18.33 13.90
N SER A 523 -11.47 -19.19 13.72
CA SER A 523 -12.61 -18.87 12.86
C SER A 523 -13.30 -17.60 13.33
N ASN A 524 -13.30 -17.29 14.64
CA ASN A 524 -13.89 -16.06 15.17
C ASN A 524 -13.16 -14.78 14.77
N LEU A 525 -11.92 -14.92 14.30
CA LEU A 525 -11.02 -13.86 13.87
C LEU A 525 -10.78 -13.92 12.35
N THR A 526 -11.60 -14.68 11.62
CA THR A 526 -11.59 -14.72 10.16
C THR A 526 -12.82 -14.01 9.62
N ILE A 527 -12.59 -13.20 8.59
CA ILE A 527 -13.61 -12.51 7.83
C ILE A 527 -13.55 -13.00 6.39
N TYR A 528 -14.68 -13.47 5.88
CA TYR A 528 -14.79 -14.00 4.54
C TYR A 528 -15.50 -13.02 3.60
N GLY A 529 -14.98 -12.86 2.39
CA GLY A 529 -15.62 -12.12 1.31
C GLY A 529 -17.04 -12.62 1.00
N ALA A 530 -17.90 -11.73 0.50
CA ALA A 530 -19.32 -12.01 0.36
C ALA A 530 -19.63 -12.92 -0.84
N THR A 531 -19.02 -12.64 -2.00
CA THR A 531 -19.29 -13.34 -3.26
C THR A 531 -18.02 -13.71 -4.04
N ILE A 532 -18.16 -14.64 -4.99
CA ILE A 532 -17.07 -15.13 -5.84
C ILE A 532 -16.43 -13.96 -6.59
N GLY A 533 -15.11 -13.84 -6.48
CA GLY A 533 -14.31 -12.84 -7.17
C GLY A 533 -14.37 -11.43 -6.59
N ASP A 534 -15.02 -11.21 -5.43
CA ASP A 534 -15.10 -9.90 -4.76
C ASP A 534 -13.73 -9.37 -4.33
N GLN A 535 -12.81 -10.28 -3.97
CA GLN A 535 -11.46 -9.97 -3.49
C GLN A 535 -11.42 -8.96 -2.33
N VAL A 536 -12.14 -9.24 -1.25
CA VAL A 536 -12.06 -8.40 -0.05
C VAL A 536 -10.65 -8.42 0.54
N GLY A 537 -10.20 -7.27 1.08
CA GLY A 537 -8.85 -7.12 1.62
C GLY A 537 -7.82 -6.69 0.58
N PHE A 538 -8.26 -6.14 -0.56
CA PHE A 538 -7.35 -5.58 -1.56
C PHE A 538 -6.55 -4.39 -1.00
N SER A 539 -7.14 -3.64 -0.07
CA SER A 539 -6.44 -2.76 0.86
C SER A 539 -7.08 -2.88 2.24
N LEU A 540 -6.30 -2.57 3.28
CA LEU A 540 -6.72 -2.60 4.67
C LEU A 540 -6.31 -1.31 5.38
N TYR A 541 -7.15 -0.87 6.31
CA TYR A 541 -6.83 0.15 7.30
C TYR A 541 -7.55 -0.16 8.62
N ALA A 542 -6.98 0.27 9.74
CA ALA A 542 -7.57 0.07 11.05
C ALA A 542 -7.69 1.41 11.77
N ALA A 543 -8.91 1.79 12.16
CA ALA A 543 -9.19 3.01 12.90
C ALA A 543 -10.58 2.95 13.54
N ASP A 544 -10.74 3.65 14.66
CA ASP A 544 -12.04 3.78 15.35
C ASP A 544 -12.96 4.74 14.58
N LEU A 545 -13.92 4.22 13.81
CA LEU A 545 -14.81 5.07 12.99
C LEU A 545 -16.03 5.58 13.76
N ASP A 546 -16.41 4.91 14.85
CA ASP A 546 -17.61 5.27 15.63
C ASP A 546 -17.34 5.78 17.04
N ASN A 547 -16.06 6.01 17.37
CA ASN A 547 -15.54 6.50 18.65
C ASN A 547 -15.92 5.59 19.83
N ASP A 548 -15.94 4.28 19.62
CA ASP A 548 -16.21 3.31 20.69
C ASP A 548 -14.94 2.86 21.45
N GLY A 549 -13.77 3.32 21.00
CA GLY A 549 -12.46 3.03 21.57
C GLY A 549 -11.79 1.79 20.97
N ARG A 550 -12.40 1.12 20.00
CA ARG A 550 -11.84 -0.01 19.28
C ARG A 550 -11.56 0.35 17.84
N ALA A 551 -10.52 -0.22 17.28
CA ALA A 551 -10.27 -0.08 15.85
C ALA A 551 -11.28 -0.89 15.05
N ASP A 552 -11.93 -0.24 14.09
CA ASP A 552 -12.68 -0.89 13.03
C ASP A 552 -11.74 -1.24 11.87
N ILE A 553 -12.10 -2.27 11.11
CA ILE A 553 -11.38 -2.68 9.90
C ILE A 553 -12.08 -2.06 8.71
N ILE A 554 -11.31 -1.29 7.95
CA ILE A 554 -11.71 -0.77 6.65
C ILE A 554 -11.07 -1.67 5.60
N ALA A 555 -11.89 -2.34 4.79
CA ALA A 555 -11.40 -3.25 3.76
C ALA A 555 -12.00 -2.90 2.41
N THR A 556 -11.16 -2.82 1.38
CA THR A 556 -11.63 -2.62 0.00
C THR A 556 -11.79 -3.95 -0.72
N SER A 557 -12.78 -4.00 -1.61
CA SER A 557 -13.13 -5.13 -2.46
C SER A 557 -13.44 -4.55 -3.84
N PRO A 558 -12.43 -4.38 -4.71
CA PRO A 558 -12.57 -3.61 -5.95
C PRO A 558 -13.55 -4.25 -6.94
N PHE A 559 -13.78 -5.55 -6.81
CA PHE A 559 -14.73 -6.30 -7.63
C PHE A 559 -16.01 -6.65 -6.86
N GLY A 560 -16.20 -6.07 -5.69
CA GLY A 560 -17.37 -6.29 -4.84
C GLY A 560 -18.68 -5.98 -5.56
N ASP A 561 -19.62 -6.91 -5.46
CA ASP A 561 -20.94 -6.81 -6.07
C ASP A 561 -21.94 -5.93 -5.28
N GLY A 562 -21.63 -5.54 -4.04
CA GLY A 562 -22.63 -4.92 -3.17
C GLY A 562 -23.59 -5.94 -2.53
N PRO A 563 -24.41 -5.53 -1.55
CA PRO A 563 -25.33 -6.42 -0.88
C PRO A 563 -26.54 -6.72 -1.78
N PRO A 564 -27.29 -7.80 -1.54
CA PRO A 564 -28.38 -8.23 -2.41
C PRO A 564 -29.42 -7.15 -2.75
N GLU A 565 -29.67 -6.19 -1.85
CA GLU A 565 -30.65 -5.12 -2.03
C GLU A 565 -30.22 -4.06 -3.05
N ILE A 566 -28.91 -3.87 -3.26
CA ILE A 566 -28.33 -2.84 -4.15
C ILE A 566 -27.46 -3.45 -5.24
N ARG A 567 -27.28 -4.79 -5.25
CA ARG A 567 -26.30 -5.55 -6.03
C ARG A 567 -26.00 -4.95 -7.41
N ARG A 568 -24.76 -4.50 -7.59
CA ARG A 568 -24.18 -4.01 -8.83
C ARG A 568 -22.92 -4.82 -9.13
N PRO A 569 -22.95 -5.66 -10.16
CA PRO A 569 -21.82 -6.52 -10.48
C PRO A 569 -20.52 -5.73 -10.59
N LYS A 570 -19.54 -6.06 -9.75
CA LYS A 570 -18.20 -5.45 -9.74
C LYS A 570 -18.17 -3.94 -9.59
N ALA A 571 -19.08 -3.36 -8.81
CA ALA A 571 -19.11 -1.92 -8.57
C ALA A 571 -17.95 -1.41 -7.69
N GLY A 572 -17.28 -2.32 -7.00
CA GLY A 572 -16.31 -1.99 -5.96
C GLY A 572 -17.02 -1.66 -4.66
N VAL A 573 -16.49 -2.17 -3.55
CA VAL A 573 -17.07 -2.01 -2.21
C VAL A 573 -15.98 -1.62 -1.24
N VAL A 574 -16.32 -0.75 -0.29
CA VAL A 574 -15.55 -0.55 0.94
C VAL A 574 -16.38 -1.04 2.11
N TYR A 575 -15.83 -1.99 2.85
CA TYR A 575 -16.40 -2.53 4.08
C TYR A 575 -15.83 -1.76 5.27
N ALA A 576 -16.68 -1.37 6.22
CA ALA A 576 -16.26 -0.98 7.56
C ALA A 576 -16.85 -2.00 8.54
N ILE A 577 -15.97 -2.72 9.21
CA ILE A 577 -16.27 -3.88 10.04
C ILE A 577 -15.92 -3.51 11.47
N ARG A 578 -16.86 -3.66 12.40
CA ARG A 578 -16.66 -3.14 13.76
C ARG A 578 -15.67 -3.93 14.59
N GLY A 579 -14.82 -3.21 15.31
CA GLY A 579 -14.03 -3.75 16.41
C GLY A 579 -14.90 -4.50 17.44
N ARG A 580 -14.36 -5.54 18.07
CA ARG A 580 -15.12 -6.48 18.90
C ARG A 580 -14.98 -6.30 20.40
#